data_AF-A0A0R1R3X9-F1
#
_entry.id   AF-A0A0R1R3X9-F1
#
_cell.length_a   1.000
_cell.length_b   1.000
_cell.length_c   1.000
_cell.angle_alpha   90.00
_cell.angle_beta   90.00
_cell.angle_gamma   90.00
#
_symmetry.space_group_name_H-M   'P 1'
#
loop_
_entity.id
_entity.type
_entity.pdbx_description
1 polymer ?
#
loop_
_entity_poly.entity_id
_entity_poly.type
_entity_poly.pdbx_seq_one_letter_code
_entity_poly.pdbx_strand_id
1 'polypeptide(L)'
;MSEQSPVVFPVTYGRDGLAVLNNIQDEKKRTLLLDYPTVYVIGTEDKRHAVMLYVGETTDIRQRTIQHMDIDPSNHEEWQQIAQGKDGRMVVIGHPHFNPGLFTSVFGT
;
A
#
# COMPACT_ATOMS: atom_id res chain seq x y z
N MET A 1 -21.17 -2.16 -17.99
CA MET A 1 -20.02 -2.71 -17.24
C MET A 1 -20.55 -3.11 -15.87
N SER A 2 -20.35 -4.35 -15.42
CA SER A 2 -20.64 -4.69 -14.02
C SER A 2 -19.67 -3.90 -13.13
N GLU A 3 -20.20 -3.15 -12.16
CA GLU A 3 -19.37 -2.52 -11.14
C GLU A 3 -18.66 -3.62 -10.36
N GLN A 4 -17.33 -3.72 -10.51
CA GLN A 4 -16.53 -4.57 -9.64
C GLN A 4 -16.25 -3.77 -8.36
N SER A 5 -16.57 -4.32 -7.20
CA SER A 5 -16.22 -3.66 -5.94
C SER A 5 -14.70 -3.69 -5.73
N PRO A 6 -14.12 -2.64 -5.12
CA PRO A 6 -12.71 -2.66 -4.76
C PRO A 6 -12.41 -3.78 -3.76
N VAL A 7 -11.24 -4.39 -3.92
CA VAL A 7 -10.70 -5.31 -2.93
C VAL A 7 -10.02 -4.46 -1.86
N VAL A 8 -10.56 -4.51 -0.65
CA VAL A 8 -10.00 -3.83 0.53
C VAL A 8 -9.34 -4.88 1.42
N PHE A 9 -8.05 -4.72 1.70
CA PHE A 9 -7.26 -5.70 2.43
C PHE A 9 -6.49 -5.06 3.59
N PRO A 10 -6.99 -5.21 4.84
CA PRO A 10 -6.33 -4.70 6.02
C PRO A 10 -5.18 -5.62 6.47
N VAL A 11 -4.04 -5.04 6.82
CA VAL A 11 -2.87 -5.70 7.40
C VAL A 11 -2.23 -4.83 8.47
N THR A 12 -1.39 -5.40 9.32
CA THR A 12 -0.50 -4.62 10.19
C THR A 12 0.47 -3.82 9.31
N TYR A 13 0.72 -2.55 9.63
CA TYR A 13 1.82 -1.82 9.00
C TYR A 13 3.14 -2.33 9.57
N GLY A 14 3.91 -3.05 8.76
CA GLY A 14 5.13 -3.71 9.22
C GLY A 14 5.52 -4.90 8.36
N ARG A 15 6.64 -5.54 8.75
CA ARG A 15 7.15 -6.77 8.11
C ARG A 15 6.14 -7.93 8.18
N ASP A 16 5.38 -8.04 9.27
CA ASP A 16 4.33 -9.06 9.42
C ASP A 16 3.19 -8.86 8.41
N GLY A 17 2.76 -7.62 8.18
CA GLY A 17 1.77 -7.30 7.15
C GLY A 17 2.26 -7.60 5.75
N LEU A 18 3.55 -7.35 5.46
CA LEU A 18 4.17 -7.75 4.19
C LEU A 18 4.16 -9.27 4.01
N ALA A 19 4.42 -10.04 5.07
CA ALA A 19 4.33 -11.49 5.02
C ALA A 19 2.89 -11.96 4.72
N VAL A 20 1.88 -11.32 5.29
CA VAL A 20 0.47 -11.61 4.97
C VAL A 20 0.16 -11.28 3.51
N LEU A 21 0.57 -10.11 3.02
CA LEU A 21 0.38 -9.70 1.62
C LEU A 21 1.03 -10.71 0.65
N ASN A 22 2.26 -11.13 0.93
CA ASN A 22 2.98 -12.09 0.08
C ASN A 22 2.35 -13.49 0.03
N ASN A 23 1.56 -13.85 1.05
CA ASN A 23 0.95 -15.16 1.19
C ASN A 23 -0.53 -15.19 0.77
N ILE A 24 -1.04 -14.16 0.10
CA ILE A 24 -2.39 -14.16 -0.47
C ILE A 24 -2.53 -15.31 -1.48
N GLN A 25 -3.43 -16.26 -1.19
CA GLN A 25 -3.67 -17.45 -2.03
C GLN A 25 -4.66 -17.20 -3.17
N ASP A 26 -5.61 -16.27 -2.99
CA ASP A 26 -6.58 -15.92 -4.03
C ASP A 26 -5.86 -15.13 -5.14
N GLU A 27 -5.74 -15.75 -6.31
CA GLU A 27 -5.02 -15.20 -7.46
C GLU A 27 -5.60 -13.86 -7.92
N LYS A 28 -6.93 -13.73 -8.01
CA LYS A 28 -7.57 -12.48 -8.44
C LYS A 28 -7.30 -11.36 -7.45
N LYS A 29 -7.45 -11.64 -6.15
CA LYS A 29 -7.12 -10.68 -5.08
C LYS A 29 -5.64 -10.31 -5.12
N ARG A 30 -4.75 -11.30 -5.29
CA ARG A 30 -3.30 -11.08 -5.36
C ARG A 30 -2.95 -10.16 -6.54
N THR A 31 -3.49 -10.41 -7.72
CA THR A 31 -3.25 -9.57 -8.90
C THR A 31 -3.70 -8.13 -8.66
N LEU A 32 -4.91 -7.93 -8.13
CA LEU A 32 -5.43 -6.60 -7.87
C LEU A 32 -4.66 -5.83 -6.79
N LEU A 33 -4.02 -6.52 -5.85
CA LEU A 33 -3.33 -5.90 -4.72
C LEU A 33 -1.80 -5.78 -4.90
N LEU A 34 -1.17 -6.69 -5.64
CA LEU A 34 0.29 -6.80 -5.72
C LEU A 34 0.85 -6.59 -7.12
N ASP A 35 0.06 -6.85 -8.17
CA ASP A 35 0.54 -6.81 -9.56
C ASP A 35 0.04 -5.56 -10.31
N TYR A 36 -1.05 -4.92 -9.84
CA TYR A 36 -1.57 -3.66 -10.35
C TYR A 36 -1.22 -2.50 -9.42
N PRO A 37 -1.27 -1.25 -9.92
CA PRO A 37 -1.23 -0.09 -9.04
C PRO A 37 -2.33 -0.15 -8.01
N THR A 38 -1.99 0.27 -6.79
CA THR A 38 -2.88 0.23 -5.63
C THR A 38 -2.87 1.56 -4.90
N VAL A 39 -3.98 1.84 -4.23
CA VAL A 39 -4.08 2.88 -3.21
C VAL A 39 -3.88 2.21 -1.86
N TYR A 40 -3.16 2.84 -0.95
CA TYR A 40 -3.00 2.34 0.41
C TYR A 40 -3.15 3.46 1.43
N VAL A 41 -3.63 3.08 2.62
CA VAL A 41 -3.76 3.97 3.78
C VAL A 41 -2.94 3.39 4.91
N ILE A 42 -2.03 4.17 5.49
CA ILE A 42 -1.29 3.82 6.70
C ILE A 42 -1.86 4.64 7.85
N GLY A 43 -2.10 3.98 8.97
CA GLY A 43 -2.53 4.62 10.22
C GLY A 43 -1.67 4.16 11.37
N THR A 44 -1.20 5.10 12.18
CA THR A 44 -0.44 4.82 13.41
C THR A 44 -0.88 5.76 14.51
N GLU A 45 -0.62 5.40 15.77
CA GLU A 45 -0.88 6.27 16.92
C GLU A 45 0.43 6.75 17.55
N ASP A 46 0.53 8.06 17.82
CA ASP A 46 1.63 8.61 18.60
C ASP A 46 1.50 8.27 20.10
N LYS A 47 2.50 8.63 20.91
CA LYS A 47 2.50 8.36 22.36
C LYS A 47 1.39 9.09 23.14
N ARG A 48 0.71 10.05 22.53
CA ARG A 48 -0.39 10.85 23.08
C ARG A 48 -1.76 10.43 22.51
N HIS A 49 -1.82 9.29 21.82
CA HIS A 49 -3.01 8.79 21.13
C HIS A 49 -3.51 9.69 19.99
N ALA A 50 -2.65 10.55 19.44
CA ALA A 50 -2.97 11.26 18.22
C ALA A 50 -2.81 10.31 17.02
N VAL A 51 -3.84 10.23 16.19
CA VAL A 51 -3.85 9.40 14.98
C VAL A 51 -3.10 10.11 13.86
N MET A 52 -2.13 9.42 13.27
CA MET A 52 -1.41 9.85 12.07
C MET A 52 -1.87 8.99 10.90
N LEU A 53 -2.35 9.63 9.83
CA LEU A 53 -2.85 8.97 8.62
C LEU A 53 -2.02 9.41 7.41
N TYR A 54 -1.68 8.45 6.56
CA TYR A 54 -1.07 8.68 5.27
C TYR A 54 -1.84 7.92 4.19
N VAL A 55 -2.05 8.54 3.04
CA VAL A 55 -2.66 7.92 1.86
C VAL A 55 -1.69 8.06 0.70
N GLY A 56 -1.47 6.96 -0.03
CA GLY A 56 -0.59 6.97 -1.18
C GLY A 56 -1.03 6.02 -2.29
N GLU A 57 -0.44 6.21 -3.45
CA GLU A 57 -0.55 5.33 -4.61
C GLU A 57 0.83 4.70 -4.89
N THR A 58 0.85 3.46 -5.40
CA THR A 58 2.09 2.79 -5.81
C THR A 58 1.81 1.65 -6.78
N THR A 59 2.77 1.37 -7.66
CA THR A 59 2.77 0.18 -8.52
C THR A 59 3.35 -1.06 -7.85
N ASP A 60 4.08 -0.89 -6.75
CA ASP A 60 4.60 -1.99 -5.93
C ASP A 60 4.41 -1.62 -4.45
N ILE A 61 3.36 -2.18 -3.84
CA ILE A 61 3.06 -1.94 -2.43
C ILE A 61 4.13 -2.52 -1.53
N ARG A 62 4.80 -3.60 -1.91
CA ARG A 62 5.80 -4.25 -1.07
C ARG A 62 7.04 -3.38 -0.96
N GLN A 63 7.56 -2.93 -2.10
CA GLN A 63 8.71 -2.04 -2.13
C GLN A 63 8.40 -0.72 -1.43
N ARG A 64 7.21 -0.15 -1.66
CA ARG A 64 6.80 1.11 -1.04
C ARG A 64 6.67 1.01 0.47
N THR A 65 6.08 -0.07 1.00
CA THR A 65 6.03 -0.31 2.44
C THR A 65 7.44 -0.43 3.03
N ILE A 66 8.38 -1.13 2.37
CA ILE A 66 9.77 -1.23 2.84
C ILE A 66 10.44 0.16 2.85
N GLN A 67 10.26 0.95 1.80
CA GLN A 67 10.81 2.29 1.72
C GLN A 67 10.31 3.19 2.87
N HIS A 68 9.00 3.19 3.14
CA HIS A 68 8.39 3.95 4.22
C HIS A 68 8.84 3.51 5.62
N MET A 69 9.20 2.24 5.80
CA MET A 69 9.70 1.73 7.08
C MET A 69 11.19 2.02 7.30
N ASP A 70 12.01 1.85 6.26
CA ASP A 70 13.46 1.72 6.44
C ASP A 70 14.26 2.90 5.87
N ILE A 71 13.71 3.63 4.90
CA ILE A 71 14.43 4.65 4.14
C ILE A 71 13.92 6.05 4.50
N ASP A 72 12.63 6.28 4.32
CA ASP A 72 12.03 7.61 4.48
C ASP A 72 12.15 8.19 5.91
N PRO A 73 12.10 7.39 7.00
CA PRO A 73 12.30 7.90 8.36
C PRO A 73 13.65 8.59 8.59
N SER A 74 14.66 8.31 7.77
CA SER A 74 15.98 8.94 7.89
C SER A 74 16.00 10.39 7.40
N ASN A 75 15.06 10.76 6.52
CA ASN A 75 15.08 12.05 5.81
C ASN A 75 13.78 12.85 5.96
N HIS A 76 12.74 12.29 6.59
CA HIS A 76 11.41 12.90 6.66
C HIS A 76 10.79 12.70 8.05
N GLU A 77 10.59 13.80 8.78
CA GLU A 77 10.11 13.77 10.18
C GLU A 77 8.75 13.06 10.31
N GLU A 78 7.82 13.27 9.38
CA GLU A 78 6.51 12.60 9.41
C GLU A 78 6.65 11.08 9.29
N TRP A 79 7.57 10.59 8.45
CA TRP A 79 7.82 9.16 8.32
C TRP A 79 8.54 8.59 9.53
N GLN A 80 9.38 9.39 10.17
CA GLN A 80 9.96 9.04 11.45
C GLN A 80 8.88 8.85 12.53
N GLN A 81 7.91 9.75 12.58
CA GLN A 81 6.80 9.66 13.53
C GLN A 81 5.90 8.44 13.24
N ILE A 82 5.57 8.19 11.96
CA ILE A 82 4.80 7.01 11.54
C ILE A 82 5.56 5.71 11.89
N ALA A 83 6.86 5.63 11.59
CA ALA A 83 7.67 4.44 11.88
C ALA A 83 7.83 4.17 13.39
N GLN A 84 7.78 5.21 14.23
CA GLN A 84 7.82 5.09 15.69
C GLN A 84 6.43 4.95 16.32
N GLY A 85 5.37 5.10 15.53
CA GLY A 85 3.99 4.97 15.96
C GLY A 85 3.67 3.56 16.44
N LYS A 86 2.75 3.46 17.40
CA LYS A 86 2.29 2.17 17.92
C LYS A 86 1.13 1.64 17.08
N ASP A 87 0.94 0.33 17.15
CA ASP A 87 -0.21 -0.38 16.59
C ASP A 87 -0.49 -0.04 15.12
N GLY A 88 0.57 0.11 14.33
CA GLY A 88 0.47 0.52 12.94
C GLY A 88 -0.40 -0.42 12.11
N ARG A 89 -1.31 0.15 11.32
CA ARG A 89 -2.21 -0.55 10.41
C ARG A 89 -2.06 0.00 9.01
N MET A 90 -2.25 -0.87 8.03
CA MET A 90 -2.28 -0.50 6.63
C MET A 90 -3.49 -1.15 5.96
N VAL A 91 -4.20 -0.39 5.14
CA VAL A 91 -5.25 -0.90 4.26
C VAL A 91 -4.75 -0.77 2.83
N VAL A 92 -4.69 -1.88 2.10
CA VAL A 92 -4.35 -1.89 0.67
C VAL A 92 -5.65 -2.05 -0.12
N ILE A 93 -5.85 -1.18 -1.11
CA ILE A 93 -7.06 -1.12 -1.93
C ILE A 93 -6.66 -1.39 -3.38
N GLY A 94 -7.17 -2.51 -3.90
CA GLY A 94 -6.97 -2.96 -5.28
C GLY A 94 -8.25 -2.86 -6.09
N HIS A 95 -8.14 -2.40 -7.33
CA HIS A 95 -9.28 -2.30 -8.24
C HIS A 95 -8.84 -2.46 -9.69
N PRO A 96 -9.61 -3.13 -10.58
CA PRO A 96 -9.24 -3.26 -11.99
C PRO A 96 -8.97 -1.94 -12.72
N HIS A 97 -9.68 -0.86 -12.38
CA HIS A 97 -9.46 0.49 -12.92
C HIS A 97 -8.19 1.19 -12.42
N PHE A 98 -7.52 0.67 -11.39
CA PHE A 98 -6.22 1.20 -10.99
C PHE A 98 -5.10 0.68 -11.89
N ASN A 99 -5.34 -0.36 -12.69
CA ASN A 99 -4.47 -0.68 -13.80
C ASN A 99 -4.62 0.42 -14.86
N PRO A 100 -3.58 1.23 -15.16
CA PRO A 100 -3.66 2.35 -16.10
C PRO A 100 -3.96 1.93 -17.54
N GLY A 101 -4.15 0.63 -17.79
CA GLY A 101 -4.24 0.05 -19.12
C GLY A 101 -2.85 -0.02 -19.74
N LEU A 102 -2.62 -1.02 -20.60
CA LEU A 102 -1.56 -0.93 -21.59
C LEU A 102 -1.84 0.28 -22.49
N PHE A 103 -1.38 1.46 -22.10
CA PHE A 103 -1.14 2.59 -23.01
C PHE A 103 0.36 2.90 -23.02
N THR A 104 1.14 1.94 -23.50
CA THR A 104 2.38 2.22 -24.21
C THR A 104 2.27 1.67 -25.62
N SER A 105 1.34 2.22 -26.40
CA SER A 105 1.45 2.26 -27.86
C SER A 105 1.62 3.71 -28.27
N VAL A 106 2.84 4.23 -28.12
CA VAL A 106 3.32 5.29 -29.00
C VAL A 106 4.35 4.64 -29.91
N PHE A 107 3.91 4.34 -31.13
CA PHE A 107 4.79 3.96 -32.22
C PHE A 107 5.82 5.08 -32.42
N GLY A 108 7.09 4.74 -32.32
CA GLY A 108 8.21 5.56 -32.81
C GLY A 108 8.97 4.74 -33.84
N THR A 109 8.53 4.83 -35.09
CA THR A 109 9.37 4.60 -36.28
C THR A 109 10.45 5.66 -36.36
#